data_AF-A0A176WIB5-F1
#
_entry.id   AF-A0A176WIB5-F1
#
_cell.length_a   1.000
_cell.length_b   1.000
_cell.length_c   1.000
_cell.angle_alpha   90.00
_cell.angle_beta   90.00
_cell.angle_gamma   90.00
#
_symmetry.space_group_name_H-M   'P 1'
#
loop_
_entity.id
_entity.type
_entity.pdbx_description
1 polymer ?
#
loop_
_entity_poly.entity_id
_entity_poly.type
_entity_poly.pdbx_seq_one_letter_code
_entity_poly.pdbx_strand_id
1 'polypeptide(L)'
;MERCVRAGDSNLVGHGQKYILLLDNEEPKTYKEALLGPESERWLDAMRSEMESMRENQVWNLVDSPDDVRAIECKWIFKKKVDADEKFHIYKARLVAKGFCQIQGVDYDETFLPVTMLKSIWILLAIAAYYDYEIWQMDVKMDFLNGNLSEAVYMTQP
;
A
#
# COMPACT_ATOMS: atom_id res chain seq x y z
N MET A 1 -21.92 28.83 45.14
CA MET A 1 -23.39 28.81 45.32
C MET A 1 -24.02 29.12 43.98
N GLU A 2 -24.40 28.08 43.23
CA GLU A 2 -25.81 27.71 42.95
C GLU A 2 -26.35 28.48 41.71
N ARG A 3 -26.84 27.92 40.59
CA ARG A 3 -27.52 26.63 40.28
C ARG A 3 -27.43 26.26 38.78
N CYS A 4 -27.63 24.98 38.48
CA CYS A 4 -27.94 24.40 37.14
C CYS A 4 -29.41 24.61 36.73
N VAL A 5 -29.72 24.60 35.42
CA VAL A 5 -30.84 23.83 34.78
C VAL A 5 -30.48 23.48 33.30
N ARG A 6 -31.00 22.33 32.84
CA ARG A 6 -30.76 21.59 31.58
C ARG A 6 -31.97 21.67 30.63
N ALA A 7 -31.76 21.64 29.31
CA ALA A 7 -32.55 21.01 28.22
C ALA A 7 -32.04 21.63 26.90
N GLY A 8 -31.82 20.95 25.78
CA GLY A 8 -32.11 19.59 25.35
C GLY A 8 -32.23 19.67 23.83
N ASP A 9 -31.11 19.63 23.11
CA ASP A 9 -31.13 19.69 21.65
C ASP A 9 -30.97 18.29 21.08
N SER A 10 -32.10 17.79 20.56
CA SER A 10 -32.11 16.76 19.54
C SER A 10 -31.69 17.42 18.22
N ASN A 11 -30.68 16.87 17.56
CA ASN A 11 -30.69 16.70 16.11
C ASN A 11 -29.56 15.78 15.63
N LEU A 12 -29.98 14.88 14.75
CA LEU A 12 -29.25 13.83 14.06
C LEU A 12 -28.23 14.41 13.10
N VAL A 13 -26.95 14.03 13.19
CA VAL A 13 -26.05 14.00 12.02
C VAL A 13 -25.04 12.85 12.16
N GLY A 14 -25.21 11.86 11.27
CA GLY A 14 -24.14 11.24 10.48
C GLY A 14 -22.97 10.59 11.21
N HIS A 15 -23.02 9.26 11.32
CA HIS A 15 -21.82 8.42 11.31
C HIS A 15 -21.06 8.64 10.00
N GLY A 16 -19.94 9.34 10.07
CA GLY A 16 -19.02 9.51 8.95
C GLY A 16 -17.87 10.42 9.34
N GLN A 17 -16.64 9.93 9.15
CA GLN A 17 -15.38 10.67 9.26
C GLN A 17 -14.91 10.97 10.70
N LYS A 18 -14.31 9.97 11.37
CA LYS A 18 -13.51 10.27 12.57
C LYS A 18 -12.38 9.31 12.90
N TYR A 19 -11.65 8.74 11.93
CA TYR A 19 -10.40 8.01 12.22
C TYR A 19 -9.36 8.15 11.10
N ILE A 20 -9.09 9.38 10.67
CA ILE A 20 -7.83 9.76 10.04
C ILE A 20 -7.33 10.88 10.96
N LEU A 21 -6.15 10.72 11.60
CA LEU A 21 -5.39 11.71 12.41
C LEU A 21 -4.94 11.27 13.82
N LEU A 22 -4.71 9.98 14.14
CA LEU A 22 -4.08 9.62 15.43
C LEU A 22 -3.06 8.46 15.38
N LEU A 23 -2.15 8.41 14.40
CA LEU A 23 -0.98 7.50 14.44
C LEU A 23 0.26 8.12 13.79
N ASP A 24 0.56 9.40 14.03
CA ASP A 24 1.70 10.07 13.34
C ASP A 24 3.04 10.04 14.09
N ASN A 25 3.21 9.24 15.15
CA ASN A 25 4.47 9.28 15.94
C ASN A 25 5.08 7.93 16.36
N GLU A 26 4.53 6.78 15.98
CA GLU A 26 5.12 5.46 16.36
C GLU A 26 5.64 4.63 15.18
N GLU A 27 5.39 5.04 13.93
CA GLU A 27 5.84 4.27 12.78
C GLU A 27 7.28 4.66 12.41
N PRO A 28 8.21 3.69 12.36
CA PRO A 28 9.59 3.97 11.96
C PRO A 28 9.63 4.37 10.49
N LYS A 29 10.31 5.48 10.18
CA LYS A 29 10.46 5.98 8.80
C LYS A 29 11.64 5.35 8.08
N THR A 30 12.54 4.73 8.86
CA THR A 30 13.80 4.15 8.38
C THR A 30 14.00 2.76 8.97
N TYR A 31 14.66 1.87 8.23
CA TYR A 31 15.08 0.54 8.69
C TYR A 31 15.81 0.58 10.05
N LYS A 32 16.73 1.55 10.22
CA LYS A 32 17.48 1.73 11.47
C LYS A 32 16.57 2.06 12.66
N GLU A 33 15.54 2.86 12.46
CA GLU A 33 14.57 3.21 13.50
C GLU A 33 13.69 2.00 13.86
N ALA A 34 13.32 1.20 12.85
CA ALA A 34 12.55 -0.03 13.07
C ALA A 34 13.33 -1.05 13.92
N LEU A 35 14.65 -1.15 13.72
CA LEU A 35 15.50 -2.07 14.48
C LEU A 35 15.88 -1.58 15.88
N LEU A 36 16.00 -0.27 16.09
CA LEU A 36 16.39 0.30 17.38
C LEU A 36 15.20 0.45 18.35
N GLY A 37 13.98 0.29 17.86
CA GLY A 37 12.76 0.40 18.67
C GLY A 37 12.47 -0.85 19.52
N PRO A 38 11.61 -0.72 20.55
CA PRO A 38 11.17 -1.85 21.38
C PRO A 38 10.32 -2.88 20.61
N GLU A 39 9.77 -2.51 19.45
CA GLU A 39 8.97 -3.38 18.58
C GLU A 39 9.79 -4.01 17.43
N SER A 40 11.12 -3.96 17.50
CA SER A 40 12.03 -4.38 16.43
C SER A 40 11.87 -5.83 15.97
N GLU A 41 11.60 -6.74 16.90
CA GLU A 41 11.34 -8.15 16.57
C GLU A 41 10.09 -8.31 15.67
N ARG A 42 9.04 -7.54 15.93
CA ARG A 42 7.79 -7.59 15.15
C ARG A 42 8.00 -7.00 13.76
N TRP A 43 8.81 -5.95 13.64
CA TRP A 43 9.19 -5.39 12.35
C TRP A 43 10.07 -6.35 11.53
N LEU A 44 11.01 -7.05 12.19
CA LEU A 44 11.84 -8.06 11.55
C LEU A 44 11.03 -9.24 11.03
N ASP A 45 10.04 -9.70 11.78
CA ASP A 45 9.15 -10.78 11.34
C ASP A 45 8.31 -10.35 10.12
N ALA A 46 7.76 -9.13 10.16
CA ALA A 46 7.05 -8.56 9.02
C ALA A 46 7.94 -8.42 7.77
N MET A 47 9.21 -8.01 7.93
CA MET A 47 10.17 -7.94 6.82
C MET A 47 10.52 -9.32 6.27
N ARG A 48 10.72 -10.31 7.14
CA ARG A 48 10.98 -11.69 6.72
C ARG A 48 9.81 -12.27 5.95
N SER A 49 8.59 -12.05 6.43
CA SER A 49 7.36 -12.49 5.77
C SER A 49 7.24 -11.90 4.37
N GLU A 50 7.55 -10.61 4.19
CA GLU A 50 7.55 -9.96 2.88
C GLU A 50 8.61 -10.58 1.94
N MET A 51 9.85 -10.76 2.43
CA MET A 51 10.93 -11.38 1.64
C MET A 51 10.60 -12.81 1.21
N GLU A 52 10.01 -13.61 2.11
CA GLU A 52 9.59 -14.98 1.81
C GLU A 52 8.46 -14.98 0.77
N SER A 53 7.46 -14.10 0.92
CA SER A 53 6.39 -13.93 -0.06
C SER A 53 6.94 -13.59 -1.45
N MET A 54 7.96 -12.72 -1.55
CA MET A 54 8.58 -12.42 -2.84
C MET A 54 9.35 -13.62 -3.42
N ARG A 55 9.96 -14.45 -2.56
CA ARG A 55 10.65 -15.69 -2.97
C ARG A 55 9.67 -16.74 -3.48
N GLU A 56 8.58 -16.97 -2.76
CA GLU A 56 7.52 -17.93 -3.12
C GLU A 56 6.85 -17.56 -4.44
N ASN A 57 6.61 -16.27 -4.67
CA ASN A 57 6.03 -15.77 -5.92
C ASN A 57 7.07 -15.60 -7.06
N GLN A 58 8.33 -15.99 -6.84
CA GLN A 58 9.42 -15.89 -7.83
C GLN A 58 9.53 -14.51 -8.51
N VAL A 59 9.29 -13.44 -7.75
CA VAL A 59 9.20 -12.06 -8.29
C VAL A 59 10.55 -11.56 -8.84
N TRP A 60 11.64 -12.09 -8.33
CA TRP A 60 13.00 -11.63 -8.58
C TRP A 60 14.01 -12.78 -8.50
N ASN A 61 15.09 -12.65 -9.26
CA ASN A 61 16.24 -13.55 -9.21
C ASN A 61 17.46 -12.74 -8.77
N LEU A 62 18.25 -13.29 -7.84
CA LEU A 62 19.49 -12.67 -7.41
C LEU A 62 20.55 -12.88 -8.50
N VAL A 63 21.04 -11.78 -9.09
CA VAL A 63 22.05 -11.77 -10.15
C VAL A 63 23.14 -10.78 -9.75
N ASP A 64 24.39 -11.06 -10.15
CA ASP A 64 25.49 -10.12 -9.97
C ASP A 64 25.19 -8.81 -10.70
N SER A 65 25.58 -7.68 -10.08
CA SER A 65 25.32 -6.35 -10.65
C SER A 65 26.05 -6.22 -11.99
N PRO A 66 25.34 -6.04 -13.12
CA PRO A 66 26.00 -5.75 -14.38
C PRO A 66 26.66 -4.36 -14.30
N ASP A 67 27.87 -4.23 -14.82
CA ASP A 67 28.67 -2.99 -14.75
C ASP A 67 28.02 -1.79 -15.47
N ASP A 68 27.06 -2.04 -16.37
CA ASP A 68 26.46 -1.05 -17.27
C ASP A 68 24.99 -0.74 -16.98
N VAL A 69 24.44 -1.22 -15.85
CA VAL A 69 23.04 -0.93 -15.49
C VAL A 69 22.93 -0.23 -14.14
N ARG A 70 22.18 0.87 -14.13
CA ARG A 70 21.86 1.59 -12.91
C ARG A 70 20.78 0.84 -12.11
N ALA A 71 21.20 0.14 -11.07
CA ALA A 71 20.27 -0.49 -10.14
C ALA A 71 19.38 0.54 -9.43
N ILE A 72 18.09 0.25 -9.32
CA ILE A 72 17.12 1.07 -8.61
C ILE A 72 17.26 0.85 -7.11
N GLU A 73 17.37 1.94 -6.35
CA GLU A 73 17.40 1.87 -4.89
C GLU A 73 16.07 1.35 -4.33
N CYS A 74 16.13 0.59 -3.24
CA CYS A 74 14.97 0.12 -2.51
C CYS A 74 14.73 0.90 -1.21
N LYS A 75 13.48 0.94 -0.74
CA LYS A 75 13.13 1.46 0.59
C LYS A 75 12.07 0.58 1.26
N TRP A 76 12.23 0.37 2.57
CA TRP A 76 11.22 -0.23 3.41
C TRP A 76 10.14 0.78 3.81
N ILE A 77 8.88 0.38 3.66
CA ILE A 77 7.71 1.09 4.15
C ILE A 77 7.09 0.27 5.28
N PHE A 78 7.05 0.86 6.47
CA PHE A 78 6.47 0.26 7.66
C PHE A 78 5.08 0.84 7.91
N LYS A 79 4.12 -0.01 8.26
CA LYS A 79 2.78 0.39 8.68
C LYS A 79 2.29 -0.49 9.82
N LYS A 80 1.76 0.15 10.86
CA LYS A 80 1.11 -0.49 12.00
C LYS A 80 -0.39 -0.39 11.79
N LYS A 81 -1.05 -1.51 11.51
CA LYS A 81 -2.51 -1.56 11.41
C LYS A 81 -3.09 -1.99 12.75
N VAL A 82 -4.09 -1.26 13.21
CA VAL A 82 -4.95 -1.70 14.31
C VAL A 82 -6.04 -2.59 13.73
N ASP A 83 -6.27 -3.74 14.35
CA ASP A 83 -7.36 -4.62 14.00
C ASP A 83 -8.73 -3.98 14.32
N ALA A 84 -9.82 -4.45 13.70
CA ALA A 84 -11.16 -3.88 13.87
C ALA A 84 -11.65 -3.95 15.33
N ASP A 85 -11.15 -4.92 16.10
CA ASP A 85 -11.42 -5.08 17.53
C ASP A 85 -10.51 -4.22 18.44
N GLU A 86 -9.71 -3.29 17.87
CA GLU A 86 -8.74 -2.41 18.56
C GLU A 86 -7.68 -3.11 19.43
N LYS A 87 -7.65 -4.44 19.43
CA LYS A 87 -6.89 -5.25 20.40
C LYS A 87 -5.53 -5.70 19.89
N PHE A 88 -5.35 -5.82 18.57
CA PHE A 88 -4.14 -6.33 17.96
C PHE A 88 -3.54 -5.34 16.98
N HIS A 89 -2.23 -5.14 17.10
CA HIS A 89 -1.45 -4.39 16.12
C HIS A 89 -0.82 -5.38 15.13
N ILE A 90 -1.26 -5.31 13.87
CA ILE A 90 -0.65 -6.04 12.76
C ILE A 90 0.45 -5.16 12.17
N TYR A 91 1.68 -5.67 12.21
CA TYR A 91 2.84 -5.00 11.62
C TYR A 91 2.93 -5.41 10.15
N LYS A 92 3.05 -4.44 9.26
CA LYS A 92 3.24 -4.66 7.84
C LYS A 92 4.49 -3.92 7.38
N ALA A 93 5.43 -4.66 6.82
CA ALA A 93 6.58 -4.11 6.12
C ALA A 93 6.41 -4.39 4.63
N ARG A 94 6.73 -3.42 3.79
CA ARG A 94 6.73 -3.57 2.33
C ARG A 94 8.03 -3.04 1.76
N LEU A 95 8.63 -3.81 0.86
CA LEU A 95 9.82 -3.38 0.12
C LEU A 95 9.35 -2.69 -1.16
N VAL A 96 9.79 -1.45 -1.38
CA VAL A 96 9.36 -0.65 -2.53
C VAL A 96 10.57 -0.08 -3.25
N ALA A 97 10.56 -0.18 -4.58
CA ALA A 97 11.55 0.46 -5.44
C ALA A 97 11.37 1.98 -5.44
N LYS A 98 12.47 2.73 -5.35
CA LYS A 98 12.47 4.19 -5.37
C LYS A 98 12.31 4.67 -6.82
N GLY A 99 11.07 4.81 -7.25
CA GLY A 99 10.68 5.09 -8.64
C GLY A 99 11.15 6.42 -9.25
N PHE A 100 11.91 7.24 -8.54
CA PHE A 100 12.45 8.51 -9.06
C PHE A 100 13.63 8.34 -10.03
N CYS A 101 14.09 7.11 -10.27
CA CYS A 101 15.22 6.85 -11.16
C CYS A 101 14.83 6.67 -12.64
N GLN A 102 13.53 6.54 -12.96
CA GLN A 102 13.09 6.31 -14.33
C GLN A 102 13.18 7.59 -15.18
N ILE A 103 13.87 7.50 -16.31
CA ILE A 103 14.05 8.59 -17.27
C ILE A 103 13.19 8.30 -18.51
N GLN A 104 12.32 9.24 -18.87
CA GLN A 104 11.50 9.16 -20.08
C GLN A 104 12.40 9.06 -21.33
N GLY A 105 12.14 8.07 -22.19
CA GLY A 105 12.92 7.80 -23.41
C GLY A 105 14.21 7.01 -23.19
N VAL A 106 14.46 6.53 -21.96
CA VAL A 106 15.54 5.57 -21.65
C VAL A 106 14.97 4.33 -20.96
N ASP A 107 14.18 4.52 -19.90
CA ASP A 107 13.61 3.44 -19.08
C ASP A 107 12.12 3.21 -19.33
N TYR A 108 11.48 4.05 -20.15
CA TYR A 108 10.12 3.85 -20.66
C TYR A 108 9.85 4.80 -21.82
N ASP A 109 9.24 4.29 -22.88
CA ASP A 109 8.74 5.08 -24.01
C ASP A 109 7.28 5.53 -23.82
N GLU A 110 6.51 4.81 -23.01
CA GLU A 110 5.07 5.05 -22.84
C GLU A 110 4.69 5.19 -21.36
N THR A 111 3.87 6.18 -21.04
CA THR A 111 3.28 6.34 -19.70
C THR A 111 2.02 5.49 -19.62
N PHE A 112 2.14 4.24 -19.14
CA PHE A 112 0.99 3.37 -18.86
C PHE A 112 0.31 3.81 -17.56
N LEU A 113 -0.41 4.92 -17.60
CA LEU A 113 -1.44 5.19 -16.61
C LEU A 113 -2.74 4.61 -17.14
N PRO A 114 -3.32 3.57 -16.51
CA PRO A 114 -4.67 3.15 -16.82
C PRO A 114 -5.62 4.23 -16.30
N VAL A 115 -5.77 5.32 -17.05
CA VAL A 115 -6.79 6.32 -16.77
C VAL A 115 -8.10 5.75 -17.29
N THR A 116 -8.67 4.80 -16.55
CA THR A 116 -10.06 4.41 -16.73
C THR A 116 -10.89 5.66 -16.49
N MET A 117 -11.40 6.26 -17.56
CA MET A 117 -12.29 7.41 -17.42
C MET A 117 -13.49 6.98 -16.59
N LEU A 118 -13.82 7.73 -15.54
CA LEU A 118 -15.01 7.46 -14.70
C LEU A 118 -16.28 7.29 -15.55
N LYS A 119 -16.35 8.00 -16.69
CA LYS A 119 -17.42 7.85 -17.69
C LYS A 119 -17.61 6.41 -18.15
N SER A 120 -16.53 5.66 -18.41
CA SER A 120 -16.60 4.27 -18.85
C SER A 120 -17.18 3.36 -17.75
N ILE A 121 -16.79 3.60 -16.50
CA ILE A 121 -17.33 2.87 -15.33
C ILE A 121 -18.83 3.16 -15.19
N TRP A 122 -19.24 4.42 -15.35
CA TRP A 122 -20.66 4.81 -15.25
C TRP A 122 -21.50 4.20 -16.36
N ILE A 123 -20.98 4.12 -17.59
CA ILE A 123 -21.65 3.46 -18.70
C ILE A 123 -21.81 1.96 -18.40
N LEU A 124 -20.75 1.31 -17.89
CA LEU A 124 -20.82 -0.11 -17.49
C LEU A 124 -21.88 -0.34 -16.40
N LEU A 125 -21.91 0.50 -15.38
CA LEU A 125 -22.91 0.46 -14.31
C LEU A 125 -24.33 0.70 -14.84
N ALA A 126 -24.50 1.65 -15.77
CA ALA A 126 -25.80 1.95 -16.38
C ALA A 126 -26.32 0.75 -17.21
N ILE A 127 -25.44 0.08 -17.95
CA ILE A 127 -25.77 -1.14 -18.70
C ILE A 127 -26.14 -2.26 -17.72
N ALA A 128 -25.33 -2.48 -16.68
CA ALA A 128 -25.62 -3.51 -15.67
C ALA A 128 -26.97 -3.27 -14.98
N ALA A 129 -27.28 -2.02 -14.60
CA ALA A 129 -28.57 -1.68 -14.00
C ALA A 129 -29.75 -1.84 -14.98
N TYR A 130 -29.54 -1.57 -16.28
CA TYR A 130 -30.59 -1.75 -17.28
C TYR A 130 -30.95 -3.22 -17.53
N TYR A 131 -29.95 -4.10 -17.51
CA TYR A 131 -30.13 -5.54 -17.71
C TYR A 131 -30.27 -6.34 -16.40
N ASP A 132 -30.33 -5.65 -15.25
CA ASP A 132 -30.42 -6.24 -13.91
C ASP A 132 -29.28 -7.25 -13.62
N TYR A 133 -28.06 -6.90 -14.01
CA TYR A 133 -26.87 -7.70 -13.77
C TYR A 133 -26.27 -7.46 -12.38
N GLU A 134 -25.92 -8.55 -11.70
CA GLU A 134 -25.13 -8.51 -10.48
C GLU A 134 -23.65 -8.27 -10.81
N ILE A 135 -23.06 -7.23 -10.19
CA ILE A 135 -21.64 -6.92 -10.33
C ILE A 135 -20.91 -7.45 -9.11
N TRP A 136 -19.94 -8.32 -9.36
CA TRP A 136 -19.05 -8.84 -8.34
C TRP A 136 -17.68 -8.15 -8.46
N GLN A 137 -17.22 -7.56 -7.36
CA GLN A 137 -15.88 -7.00 -7.28
C GLN A 137 -14.92 -8.04 -6.72
N MET A 138 -13.91 -8.41 -7.49
CA MET A 138 -12.81 -9.26 -7.02
C MET A 138 -11.55 -8.39 -6.88
N ASP A 139 -11.10 -8.19 -5.65
CA ASP A 139 -9.80 -7.59 -5.36
C ASP A 139 -8.75 -8.69 -5.42
N VAL A 140 -7.99 -8.76 -6.51
CA VAL A 140 -6.92 -9.73 -6.67
C VAL A 140 -5.73 -9.26 -5.83
N LYS A 141 -5.48 -9.97 -4.73
CA LYS A 141 -4.30 -9.73 -3.91
C LYS A 141 -3.06 -10.01 -4.76
N MET A 142 -2.21 -9.01 -4.94
CA MET A 142 -0.97 -9.05 -5.74
C MET A 142 -1.12 -8.98 -7.28
N ASP A 143 -2.16 -8.35 -7.81
CA ASP A 143 -2.31 -8.17 -9.27
C ASP A 143 -1.11 -7.47 -9.94
N PHE A 144 -0.40 -6.61 -9.19
CA PHE A 144 0.84 -5.97 -9.65
C PHE A 144 1.97 -6.96 -9.98
N LEU A 145 2.01 -8.14 -9.35
CA LEU A 145 3.10 -9.11 -9.51
C LEU A 145 2.91 -10.03 -10.72
N ASN A 146 1.73 -10.05 -11.34
CA ASN A 146 1.42 -10.96 -12.45
C ASN A 146 1.61 -10.34 -13.84
N GLY A 147 2.04 -9.08 -13.90
CA GLY A 147 2.40 -8.42 -15.16
C GLY A 147 3.78 -8.88 -15.63
N ASN A 148 3.88 -9.36 -16.87
CA ASN A 148 5.18 -9.66 -17.46
C ASN A 148 5.85 -8.35 -17.89
N LEU A 149 7.04 -8.08 -17.37
CA LEU A 149 7.81 -6.88 -17.73
C LEU A 149 8.67 -7.18 -18.96
N SER A 150 8.54 -6.36 -20.00
CA SER A 150 9.35 -6.50 -21.23
C SER A 150 10.81 -6.09 -21.03
N GLU A 151 11.09 -5.33 -19.97
CA GLU A 151 12.40 -4.75 -19.68
C GLU A 151 13.04 -5.40 -18.44
N ALA A 152 14.36 -5.57 -18.48
CA ALA A 152 15.11 -6.08 -17.34
C ALA A 152 15.41 -4.95 -16.36
N VAL A 153 14.69 -4.91 -15.24
CA VAL A 153 14.89 -3.93 -14.16
C VAL A 153 15.73 -4.54 -13.04
N TYR A 154 16.78 -3.83 -12.65
CA TYR A 154 17.67 -4.22 -11.56
C TYR A 154 17.39 -3.39 -10.32
N MET A 155 17.40 -4.01 -9.15
CA MET A 155 17.14 -3.35 -7.86
C MET A 155 18.24 -3.71 -6.88
N THR A 156 18.68 -2.74 -6.07
CA THR A 156 19.67 -2.98 -5.03
C THR A 156 19.06 -3.82 -3.90
N GLN A 157 19.85 -4.73 -3.32
CA GLN A 157 19.41 -5.50 -2.17
C GLN A 157 19.25 -4.59 -0.93
N PRO A 158 18.19 -4.74 -0.12
CA PRO A 158 17.97 -3.98 1.10
C PRO A 158 18.99 -4.22 2.22
#